data_AF-A0A3M1U0G8-F1
#
_entry.id   AF-A0A3M1U0G8-F1
#
_cell.length_a   1.000
_cell.length_b   1.000
_cell.length_c   1.000
_cell.angle_alpha   90.00
_cell.angle_beta   90.00
_cell.angle_gamma   90.00
#
_symmetry.space_group_name_H-M   'P 1'
#
loop_
_entity.id
_entity.type
_entity.pdbx_description
1 polymer ?
#
loop_
_entity_poly.entity_id
_entity_poly.type
_entity_poly.pdbx_seq_one_letter_code
_entity_poly.pdbx_strand_id
1 'polypeptide(L)'
;MVAGCKLEVAHDPKAAIELTSTPLSPEIFGEGIISTSLYERDIAIHPSGNELIYTLADYKQNRRCLVVLQKTEQGWSEPRILPFSGQYQDIEPFFAHEGERLFFASNRPIFQDSSRNDYNIWYSDRKAGSWGEPQALSEAVNQKGDEFFPSVSESGNLYFTAARQAGPGREDIYYAKAGKDGFEQAVPLDSNINTALFEFNAYISPKEDLIVFSSFGRADDMGGGDLYYSIKDSMGNWMPSSNMGAGINSEKLDYSPFIDWERGNFYFTSERVEQLPASWKEVAELRAYANQYGNGFGNIFRVSLEKLELTPRQE
;
A
#
# COMPACT_ATOMS: atom_id res chain seq x y z
N MET A 1 -15.32 -21.87 -43.88
CA MET A 1 -14.07 -22.14 -43.13
C MET A 1 -13.35 -20.83 -42.89
N VAL A 2 -13.49 -20.24 -41.71
CA VAL A 2 -12.40 -19.59 -40.96
C VAL A 2 -12.78 -19.78 -39.49
N ALA A 3 -12.21 -20.79 -38.86
CA ALA A 3 -12.33 -21.00 -37.42
C ALA A 3 -11.39 -19.97 -36.77
N GLY A 4 -11.97 -18.92 -36.18
CA GLY A 4 -11.24 -18.00 -35.33
C GLY A 4 -10.89 -18.72 -34.04
N CYS A 5 -9.65 -19.19 -33.93
CA CYS A 5 -9.08 -19.74 -32.72
C CYS A 5 -8.99 -18.61 -31.69
N LYS A 6 -10.00 -18.48 -30.83
CA LYS A 6 -9.82 -17.80 -29.54
C LYS A 6 -8.93 -18.70 -28.71
N LEU A 7 -7.65 -18.35 -28.64
CA LEU A 7 -6.79 -18.79 -27.55
C LEU A 7 -7.35 -18.13 -26.29
N GLU A 8 -8.34 -18.77 -25.66
CA GLU A 8 -8.53 -18.61 -24.22
C GLU A 8 -7.26 -19.18 -23.59
N VAL A 9 -6.33 -18.31 -23.23
CA VAL A 9 -5.26 -18.68 -22.32
C VAL A 9 -5.98 -19.10 -21.05
N ALA A 10 -6.02 -20.40 -20.79
CA ALA A 10 -6.51 -20.92 -19.52
C ALA A 10 -5.65 -20.30 -18.43
N HIS A 11 -6.20 -19.29 -17.76
CA HIS A 11 -5.55 -18.59 -16.67
C HIS A 11 -5.50 -19.60 -15.52
N ASP A 12 -4.35 -20.21 -15.28
CA ASP A 12 -4.18 -21.10 -14.13
C ASP A 12 -4.29 -20.24 -12.87
N PRO A 13 -5.35 -20.38 -12.06
CA PRO A 13 -5.54 -19.58 -10.85
C PRO A 13 -4.38 -19.73 -9.87
N LYS A 14 -3.60 -20.83 -9.98
CA LYS A 14 -2.41 -21.08 -9.16
C LYS A 14 -1.21 -20.23 -9.54
N ALA A 15 -1.14 -19.71 -10.77
CA ALA A 15 -0.04 -18.84 -11.22
C ALA A 15 -0.24 -17.37 -10.81
N ALA A 16 -1.45 -16.97 -10.45
CA ALA A 16 -1.80 -15.56 -10.22
C ALA A 16 -1.10 -14.93 -9.00
N ILE A 17 -0.73 -15.74 -7.99
CA ILE A 17 -0.13 -15.26 -6.72
C ILE A 17 1.18 -16.02 -6.43
N GLU A 18 2.15 -15.89 -7.34
CA GLU A 18 3.51 -16.43 -7.16
C GLU A 18 4.46 -15.36 -6.61
N LEU A 19 4.68 -15.34 -5.30
CA LEU A 19 5.47 -14.30 -4.64
C LEU A 19 6.95 -14.27 -5.04
N THR A 20 7.50 -15.37 -5.58
CA THR A 20 8.92 -15.45 -5.97
C THR A 20 9.17 -15.00 -7.42
N SER A 21 8.11 -14.74 -8.19
CA SER A 21 8.24 -14.17 -9.54
C SER A 21 8.52 -12.68 -9.45
N THR A 22 9.58 -12.22 -10.13
CA THR A 22 10.08 -10.84 -10.12
C THR A 22 10.12 -10.25 -11.53
N PRO A 23 9.00 -9.69 -12.02
CA PRO A 23 8.89 -9.21 -13.40
C PRO A 23 9.73 -7.95 -13.62
N LEU A 24 10.31 -7.78 -14.82
CA LEU A 24 11.19 -6.63 -15.14
C LEU A 24 10.44 -5.33 -15.46
N SER A 25 9.12 -5.41 -15.63
CA SER A 25 8.22 -4.28 -15.82
C SER A 25 7.03 -4.43 -14.86
N PRO A 26 6.37 -3.33 -14.47
CA PRO A 26 5.13 -3.41 -13.72
C PRO A 26 4.12 -4.32 -14.39
N GLU A 27 3.57 -5.26 -13.64
CA GLU A 27 2.44 -6.11 -14.04
C GLU A 27 1.43 -6.19 -12.90
N ILE A 28 0.17 -6.47 -13.23
CA ILE A 28 -0.89 -6.66 -12.25
C ILE A 28 -0.60 -7.93 -11.43
N PHE A 29 -0.74 -7.80 -10.12
CA PHE A 29 -0.54 -8.90 -9.18
C PHE A 29 -1.88 -9.54 -8.78
N GLY A 30 -1.93 -10.88 -8.78
CA GLY A 30 -3.11 -11.61 -8.35
C GLY A 30 -4.32 -11.44 -9.28
N GLU A 31 -4.11 -11.43 -10.59
CA GLU A 31 -5.16 -11.28 -11.61
C GLU A 31 -6.38 -12.18 -11.34
N GLY A 32 -7.57 -11.55 -11.21
CA GLY A 32 -8.84 -12.24 -10.99
C GLY A 32 -9.07 -12.79 -9.58
N ILE A 33 -8.09 -12.70 -8.68
CA ILE A 33 -8.20 -13.16 -7.28
C ILE A 33 -8.04 -11.98 -6.32
N ILE A 34 -6.92 -11.27 -6.42
CA ILE A 34 -6.65 -10.03 -5.69
C ILE A 34 -7.09 -8.86 -6.54
N SER A 35 -6.48 -8.66 -7.71
CA SER A 35 -6.84 -7.57 -8.61
C SER A 35 -8.07 -7.95 -9.44
N THR A 36 -9.16 -7.22 -9.25
CA THR A 36 -10.46 -7.47 -9.89
C THR A 36 -11.00 -6.18 -10.52
N SER A 37 -12.30 -6.13 -10.79
CA SER A 37 -12.98 -4.91 -11.28
C SER A 37 -13.35 -3.92 -10.19
N LEU A 38 -13.16 -4.30 -8.93
CA LEU A 38 -13.33 -3.43 -7.78
C LEU A 38 -12.07 -2.57 -7.59
N TYR A 39 -11.95 -1.98 -6.41
CA TYR A 39 -10.84 -1.09 -6.08
C TYR A 39 -9.96 -1.77 -5.04
N GLU A 40 -8.85 -2.36 -5.49
CA GLU A 40 -7.88 -3.02 -4.62
C GLU A 40 -6.61 -2.19 -4.48
N ARG A 41 -6.19 -2.00 -3.24
CA ARG A 41 -5.07 -1.14 -2.90
C ARG A 41 -4.37 -1.66 -1.67
N ASP A 42 -3.14 -1.21 -1.47
CA ASP A 42 -2.29 -1.54 -0.34
C ASP A 42 -2.01 -3.05 -0.21
N ILE A 43 -0.83 -3.42 0.26
CA ILE A 43 -0.53 -4.84 0.46
C ILE A 43 0.42 -5.03 1.63
N ALA A 44 0.14 -6.07 2.41
CA ALA A 44 1.03 -6.57 3.45
C ALA A 44 1.24 -8.06 3.23
N ILE A 45 2.51 -8.46 3.15
CA ILE A 45 2.90 -9.87 3.04
C ILE A 45 3.50 -10.28 4.39
N HIS A 46 2.97 -11.36 4.97
CA HIS A 46 3.52 -11.92 6.19
C HIS A 46 4.98 -12.35 5.93
N PRO A 47 5.93 -12.15 6.86
CA PRO A 47 7.34 -12.45 6.61
C PRO A 47 7.59 -13.84 6.04
N SER A 48 6.93 -14.88 6.57
CA SER A 48 7.07 -16.25 6.04
C SER A 48 6.47 -16.49 4.63
N GLY A 49 5.76 -15.52 4.06
CA GLY A 49 5.13 -15.60 2.73
C GLY A 49 3.92 -16.53 2.66
N ASN A 50 3.35 -16.90 3.81
CA ASN A 50 2.19 -17.81 3.89
C ASN A 50 0.86 -17.09 4.07
N GLU A 51 0.86 -15.77 4.25
CA GLU A 51 -0.34 -14.96 4.44
C GLU A 51 -0.14 -13.60 3.77
N LEU A 52 -1.20 -13.10 3.16
CA LEU A 52 -1.22 -11.82 2.48
C LEU A 52 -2.51 -11.09 2.85
N ILE A 53 -2.41 -9.79 3.09
CA ILE A 53 -3.53 -8.92 3.42
C ILE A 53 -3.50 -7.71 2.48
N TYR A 54 -4.65 -7.33 1.95
CA TYR A 54 -4.82 -6.14 1.11
C TYR A 54 -6.10 -5.39 1.47
N THR A 55 -6.21 -4.14 1.05
CA THR A 55 -7.45 -3.37 1.17
C THR A 55 -8.32 -3.60 -0.07
N LEU A 56 -9.57 -3.98 0.14
CA LEU A 56 -10.60 -4.06 -0.89
C LEU A 56 -11.66 -2.99 -0.64
N ALA A 57 -11.99 -2.21 -1.66
CA ALA A 57 -13.05 -1.23 -1.61
C ALA A 57 -14.11 -1.43 -2.70
N ASP A 58 -15.35 -0.96 -2.43
CA ASP A 58 -16.37 -0.85 -3.48
C ASP A 58 -16.00 0.26 -4.49
N TYR A 59 -16.70 0.32 -5.63
CA TYR A 59 -16.37 1.24 -6.74
C TYR A 59 -16.25 2.73 -6.36
N LYS A 60 -16.95 3.15 -5.30
CA LYS A 60 -16.94 4.54 -4.81
C LYS A 60 -16.14 4.69 -3.51
N GLN A 61 -15.50 3.62 -3.06
CA GLN A 61 -14.76 3.53 -1.82
C GLN A 61 -15.56 3.96 -0.57
N ASN A 62 -16.88 3.73 -0.59
CA ASN A 62 -17.76 3.91 0.57
C ASN A 62 -17.59 2.80 1.60
N ARG A 63 -17.06 1.64 1.20
CA ARG A 63 -16.73 0.50 2.05
C ARG A 63 -15.32 0.06 1.73
N ARG A 64 -14.48 -0.06 2.75
CA ARG A 64 -13.08 -0.49 2.66
C ARG A 64 -12.81 -1.53 3.74
N CYS A 65 -12.33 -2.69 3.32
CA CYS A 65 -12.12 -3.84 4.19
C CYS A 65 -10.71 -4.39 4.00
N LEU A 66 -10.12 -4.89 5.08
CA LEU A 66 -8.94 -5.74 5.02
C LEU A 66 -9.34 -7.16 4.67
N VAL A 67 -8.75 -7.68 3.59
CA VAL A 67 -9.01 -9.02 3.06
C VAL A 67 -7.75 -9.86 3.16
N VAL A 68 -7.86 -11.08 3.66
CA VAL A 68 -6.76 -12.02 3.89
C VAL A 68 -6.84 -13.23 2.96
N LEU A 69 -5.69 -13.67 2.47
CA LEU A 69 -5.46 -14.97 1.84
C LEU A 69 -4.38 -15.73 2.59
N GLN A 70 -4.51 -17.06 2.66
CA GLN A 70 -3.53 -17.94 3.29
C GLN A 70 -3.02 -18.97 2.29
N LYS A 71 -1.71 -19.21 2.28
CA LYS A 71 -1.07 -20.24 1.47
C LYS A 71 -1.36 -21.62 2.07
N THR A 72 -1.86 -22.53 1.24
CA THR A 72 -2.20 -23.92 1.57
C THR A 72 -1.39 -24.86 0.68
N GLU A 73 -1.46 -26.17 0.96
CA GLU A 73 -0.85 -27.18 0.09
C GLU A 73 -1.44 -27.19 -1.34
N GLN A 74 -2.68 -26.73 -1.51
CA GLN A 74 -3.38 -26.71 -2.79
C GLN A 74 -3.23 -25.38 -3.55
N GLY A 75 -2.57 -24.37 -2.96
CA GLY A 75 -2.48 -23.00 -3.47
C GLY A 75 -2.95 -21.98 -2.43
N TRP A 76 -3.27 -20.76 -2.83
CA TRP A 76 -3.85 -19.77 -1.93
C TRP A 76 -5.33 -20.07 -1.63
N SER A 77 -5.77 -19.76 -0.41
CA SER A 77 -7.17 -19.85 -0.01
C SER A 77 -8.02 -18.80 -0.73
N GLU A 78 -9.33 -19.01 -0.76
CA GLU A 78 -10.28 -17.95 -1.12
C GLU A 78 -10.08 -16.69 -0.26
N PRO A 79 -10.21 -15.48 -0.83
CA PRO A 79 -10.14 -14.22 -0.08
C PRO A 79 -11.25 -14.14 0.96
N ARG A 80 -10.90 -13.71 2.18
CA ARG A 80 -11.86 -13.53 3.29
C ARG A 80 -11.63 -12.20 3.98
N ILE A 81 -12.70 -11.50 4.36
CA ILE A 81 -12.59 -10.31 5.20
C ILE A 81 -12.05 -10.71 6.57
N LEU A 82 -11.08 -9.95 7.11
CA LEU A 82 -10.56 -10.19 8.45
C LEU A 82 -11.68 -10.11 9.49
N PRO A 83 -11.67 -10.94 10.57
CA PRO A 83 -12.77 -11.01 11.53
C PRO A 83 -13.13 -9.67 12.20
N PHE A 84 -12.15 -8.77 12.36
CA PHE A 84 -12.36 -7.45 12.95
C PHE A 84 -12.65 -6.34 11.92
N SER A 85 -12.66 -6.67 10.63
CA SER A 85 -12.86 -5.74 9.51
C SER A 85 -14.29 -5.80 8.96
N GLY A 86 -14.73 -4.74 8.30
CA GLY A 86 -15.99 -4.69 7.53
C GLY A 86 -17.15 -3.97 8.20
N GLN A 87 -17.01 -3.60 9.48
CA GLN A 87 -17.91 -2.66 10.15
C GLN A 87 -17.49 -1.20 9.89
N TYR A 88 -16.18 -0.96 9.94
CA TYR A 88 -15.55 0.34 9.80
C TYR A 88 -14.78 0.40 8.47
N GLN A 89 -14.20 1.56 8.15
CA GLN A 89 -13.27 1.66 7.05
C GLN A 89 -11.89 1.23 7.56
N ASP A 90 -11.41 0.08 7.09
CA ASP A 90 -10.13 -0.48 7.51
C ASP A 90 -9.23 -0.62 6.28
N ILE A 91 -8.05 0.01 6.33
CA ILE A 91 -7.14 0.14 5.18
C ILE A 91 -5.67 0.01 5.59
N GLU A 92 -4.80 -0.11 4.58
CA GLU A 92 -3.35 0.08 4.70
C GLU A 92 -2.69 -0.86 5.74
N PRO A 93 -2.83 -2.18 5.55
CA PRO A 93 -2.26 -3.16 6.48
C PRO A 93 -0.72 -3.12 6.44
N PHE A 94 -0.09 -3.42 7.58
CA PHE A 94 1.35 -3.60 7.69
C PHE A 94 1.70 -4.63 8.77
N PHE A 95 2.44 -5.67 8.40
CA PHE A 95 2.92 -6.68 9.34
C PHE A 95 4.15 -6.19 10.10
N ALA A 96 4.14 -6.37 11.42
CA ALA A 96 5.27 -6.11 12.31
C ALA A 96 5.50 -7.30 13.26
N HIS A 97 6.62 -7.27 14.00
CA HIS A 97 6.98 -8.30 14.99
C HIS A 97 6.90 -9.73 14.42
N GLU A 98 7.62 -9.98 13.32
CA GLU A 98 7.62 -11.28 12.63
C GLU A 98 6.23 -11.76 12.17
N GLY A 99 5.30 -10.81 11.95
CA GLY A 99 3.93 -11.08 11.50
C GLY A 99 2.91 -11.34 12.60
N GLU A 100 3.31 -11.27 13.87
CA GLU A 100 2.42 -11.44 15.02
C GLU A 100 1.58 -10.19 15.34
N ARG A 101 1.94 -9.04 14.77
CA ARG A 101 1.17 -7.79 14.87
C ARG A 101 0.83 -7.27 13.47
N LEU A 102 -0.43 -6.89 13.28
CA LEU A 102 -0.87 -6.17 12.10
C LEU A 102 -1.24 -4.74 12.49
N PHE A 103 -0.50 -3.76 11.98
CA PHE A 103 -0.88 -2.35 11.98
C PHE A 103 -1.79 -2.05 10.80
N PHE A 104 -2.68 -1.08 10.94
CA PHE A 104 -3.58 -0.61 9.88
C PHE A 104 -4.23 0.72 10.25
N ALA A 105 -4.80 1.43 9.27
CA ALA A 105 -5.58 2.65 9.52
C ALA A 105 -7.08 2.34 9.59
N SER A 106 -7.78 2.99 10.52
CA SER A 106 -9.21 2.77 10.74
C SER A 106 -9.94 4.00 11.27
N ASN A 107 -11.19 4.20 10.82
CA ASN A 107 -12.08 5.24 11.34
C ASN A 107 -12.97 4.77 12.51
N ARG A 108 -12.56 3.69 13.20
CA ARG A 108 -13.19 3.25 14.44
C ARG A 108 -13.18 4.35 15.50
N PRO A 109 -14.24 4.50 16.32
CA PRO A 109 -14.23 5.41 17.46
C PRO A 109 -13.06 5.14 18.40
N ILE A 110 -12.35 6.19 18.79
CA ILE A 110 -11.20 6.14 19.70
C ILE A 110 -11.43 7.03 20.92
N PHE A 111 -10.70 6.76 21.99
CA PHE A 111 -10.62 7.60 23.20
C PHE A 111 -11.97 8.03 23.80
N GLN A 112 -13.01 7.19 23.62
CA GLN A 112 -14.38 7.47 24.04
C GLN A 112 -15.00 8.72 23.39
N ASP A 113 -14.42 9.21 22.28
CA ASP A 113 -14.94 10.31 21.47
C ASP A 113 -15.59 9.74 20.21
N SER A 114 -16.93 9.58 20.26
CA SER A 114 -17.72 9.12 19.12
C SER A 114 -18.02 10.21 18.09
N SER A 115 -17.58 11.46 18.31
CA SER A 115 -17.74 12.55 17.34
C SER A 115 -16.67 12.52 16.25
N ARG A 116 -15.58 11.80 16.48
CA ARG A 116 -14.48 11.59 15.56
C ARG A 116 -14.82 10.52 14.52
N ASN A 117 -14.52 10.82 13.26
CA ASN A 117 -14.67 9.93 12.11
C ASN A 117 -13.43 9.93 11.21
N ASP A 118 -12.35 10.54 11.69
CA ASP A 118 -11.03 10.56 11.09
C ASP A 118 -10.34 9.19 11.22
N TYR A 119 -9.45 8.89 10.29
CA TYR A 119 -8.63 7.69 10.34
C TYR A 119 -7.55 7.82 11.41
N ASN A 120 -7.32 6.72 12.11
CA ASN A 120 -6.30 6.61 13.14
C ASN A 120 -5.53 5.31 12.93
N ILE A 121 -4.34 5.20 13.51
CA ILE A 121 -3.54 3.98 13.43
C ILE A 121 -3.94 3.04 14.57
N TRP A 122 -4.28 1.82 14.18
CA TRP A 122 -4.63 0.71 15.05
C TRP A 122 -3.67 -0.45 14.84
N TYR A 123 -3.62 -1.36 15.81
CA TYR A 123 -3.01 -2.66 15.62
C TYR A 123 -3.89 -3.78 16.17
N SER A 124 -3.70 -4.99 15.64
CA SER A 124 -4.21 -6.23 16.24
C SER A 124 -3.05 -7.19 16.45
N ASP A 125 -3.00 -7.78 17.65
CA ASP A 125 -2.05 -8.84 17.98
C ASP A 125 -2.68 -10.20 17.74
N ARG A 126 -1.91 -11.10 17.12
CA ARG A 126 -2.29 -12.50 16.98
C ARG A 126 -2.07 -13.23 18.31
N LYS A 127 -3.08 -13.99 18.74
CA LYS A 127 -3.03 -14.85 19.94
C LYS A 127 -3.64 -16.21 19.61
N ALA A 128 -2.87 -17.28 19.84
CA ALA A 128 -3.28 -18.65 19.54
C ALA A 128 -3.80 -18.83 18.09
N GLY A 129 -3.12 -18.20 17.12
CA GLY A 129 -3.43 -18.31 15.69
C GLY A 129 -4.55 -17.40 15.17
N SER A 130 -5.24 -16.66 16.04
CA SER A 130 -6.31 -15.73 15.65
C SER A 130 -5.95 -14.28 15.97
N TRP A 131 -6.38 -13.35 15.12
CA TRP A 131 -6.27 -11.91 15.41
C TRP A 131 -7.16 -11.54 16.60
N GLY A 132 -6.60 -10.75 17.54
CA GLY A 132 -7.35 -10.20 18.66
C GLY A 132 -8.14 -8.94 18.29
N GLU A 133 -8.82 -8.39 19.30
CA GLU A 133 -9.51 -7.10 19.17
C GLU A 133 -8.51 -5.97 18.84
N PRO A 134 -8.80 -5.12 17.84
CA PRO A 134 -7.97 -3.97 17.52
C PRO A 134 -7.78 -3.01 18.69
N GLN A 135 -6.57 -2.46 18.81
CA GLN A 135 -6.19 -1.45 19.79
C GLN A 135 -5.64 -0.22 19.09
N ALA A 136 -6.15 0.96 19.45
CA ALA A 136 -5.65 2.22 18.92
C ALA A 136 -4.29 2.55 19.55
N LEU A 137 -3.40 3.16 18.76
CA LEU A 137 -2.20 3.80 19.32
C LEU A 137 -2.58 5.01 20.19
N SER A 138 -1.65 5.42 21.06
CA SER A 138 -1.84 6.55 21.96
C SER A 138 -1.85 7.90 21.22
N GLU A 139 -2.19 8.98 21.94
CA GLU A 139 -2.19 10.36 21.42
C GLU A 139 -0.80 10.86 20.98
N ALA A 140 0.27 10.13 21.32
CA ALA A 140 1.60 10.39 20.78
C ALA A 140 1.62 10.23 19.24
N VAL A 141 0.75 9.36 18.71
CA VAL A 141 0.57 9.08 17.28
C VAL A 141 -0.78 9.57 16.78
N ASN A 142 -1.88 9.13 17.40
CA ASN A 142 -3.25 9.42 16.97
C ASN A 142 -3.74 10.76 17.51
N GLN A 143 -3.51 11.84 16.76
CA GLN A 143 -3.98 13.18 17.11
C GLN A 143 -5.32 13.45 16.42
N LYS A 144 -5.86 14.65 16.56
CA LYS A 144 -7.05 15.04 15.82
C LYS A 144 -6.68 15.34 14.36
N GLY A 145 -7.33 14.66 13.43
CA GLY A 145 -6.96 14.63 12.01
C GLY A 145 -6.79 13.19 11.54
N ASP A 146 -6.55 13.01 10.25
CA ASP A 146 -6.36 11.67 9.71
C ASP A 146 -4.89 11.24 9.84
N GLU A 147 -4.67 10.02 10.31
CA GLU A 147 -3.41 9.27 10.28
C GLU A 147 -3.53 7.99 9.44
N PHE A 148 -2.56 7.77 8.55
CA PHE A 148 -2.57 6.76 7.50
C PHE A 148 -1.24 6.01 7.38
N PHE A 149 -1.29 4.88 6.68
CA PHE A 149 -0.19 4.09 6.15
C PHE A 149 0.95 3.83 7.14
N PRO A 150 0.67 3.07 8.22
CA PRO A 150 1.71 2.70 9.18
C PRO A 150 2.77 1.82 8.51
N SER A 151 4.03 2.14 8.76
CA SER A 151 5.19 1.35 8.34
C SER A 151 6.19 1.28 9.48
N VAL A 152 6.60 0.07 9.86
CA VAL A 152 7.43 -0.17 11.06
C VAL A 152 8.77 -0.76 10.66
N SER A 153 9.86 -0.16 11.16
CA SER A 153 11.23 -0.62 10.93
C SER A 153 11.62 -1.82 11.81
N GLU A 154 12.79 -2.40 11.57
CA GLU A 154 13.36 -3.47 12.41
C GLU A 154 13.64 -2.99 13.84
N SER A 155 13.95 -1.70 14.01
CA SER A 155 14.09 -1.06 15.32
C SER A 155 12.75 -0.83 16.03
N GLY A 156 11.63 -1.14 15.37
CA GLY A 156 10.28 -0.97 15.88
C GLY A 156 9.75 0.47 15.76
N ASN A 157 10.50 1.41 15.19
CA ASN A 157 10.02 2.78 15.02
C ASN A 157 8.94 2.83 13.95
N LEU A 158 7.96 3.70 14.14
CA LEU A 158 6.82 3.86 13.25
C LEU A 158 7.02 5.08 12.36
N TYR A 159 6.80 4.89 11.08
CA TYR A 159 6.64 5.91 10.07
C TYR A 159 5.19 5.85 9.58
N PHE A 160 4.56 6.99 9.38
CA PHE A 160 3.16 7.09 8.97
C PHE A 160 2.88 8.44 8.33
N THR A 161 1.75 8.61 7.66
CA THR A 161 1.36 9.92 7.10
C THR A 161 0.20 10.52 7.87
N ALA A 162 0.15 11.84 7.96
CA ALA A 162 -0.91 12.52 8.69
C ALA A 162 -1.22 13.91 8.13
N ALA A 163 -2.50 14.26 8.14
CA ALA A 163 -2.99 15.58 7.77
C ALA A 163 -3.24 16.41 9.04
N ARG A 164 -2.18 16.99 9.60
CA ARG A 164 -2.25 17.78 10.84
C ARG A 164 -2.32 19.28 10.54
N GLN A 165 -3.13 20.02 11.31
CA GLN A 165 -3.27 21.47 11.16
C GLN A 165 -1.96 22.24 11.31
N ALA A 166 -1.04 21.74 12.14
CA ALA A 166 0.29 22.31 12.36
C ALA A 166 1.42 21.55 11.63
N GLY A 167 1.08 20.74 10.61
CA GLY A 167 2.05 20.05 9.76
C GLY A 167 2.76 21.00 8.79
N PRO A 168 3.95 20.61 8.28
CA PRO A 168 4.68 21.40 7.29
C PRO A 168 3.93 21.59 5.95
N GLY A 169 3.11 20.62 5.55
CA GLY A 169 2.43 20.57 4.26
C GLY A 169 0.91 20.40 4.37
N ARG A 170 0.34 19.71 3.39
CA ARG A 170 -1.09 19.32 3.36
C ARG A 170 -1.31 17.96 4.02
N GLU A 171 -0.43 17.02 3.72
CA GLU A 171 -0.27 15.74 4.38
C GLU A 171 1.23 15.47 4.43
N ASP A 172 1.72 15.02 5.58
CA ASP A 172 3.15 14.91 5.84
C ASP A 172 3.49 13.52 6.38
N ILE A 173 4.73 13.09 6.15
CA ILE A 173 5.30 11.88 6.74
C ILE A 173 5.84 12.19 8.13
N TYR A 174 5.38 11.45 9.12
CA TYR A 174 5.77 11.52 10.51
C TYR A 174 6.57 10.29 10.93
N TYR A 175 7.44 10.50 11.92
CA TYR A 175 8.23 9.49 12.59
C TYR A 175 7.90 9.48 14.09
N ALA A 176 7.66 8.29 14.63
CA ALA A 176 7.47 8.06 16.05
C ALA A 176 8.44 6.97 16.52
N LYS A 177 9.34 7.34 17.43
CA LYS A 177 10.32 6.41 17.98
C LYS A 177 9.65 5.40 18.89
N ALA A 178 10.05 4.13 18.81
CA ALA A 178 9.64 3.12 19.77
C ALA A 178 10.30 3.37 21.14
N GLY A 179 9.47 3.46 22.17
CA GLY A 179 9.86 3.58 23.56
C GLY A 179 9.40 2.37 24.39
N LYS A 180 9.68 2.41 25.70
CA LYS A 180 9.35 1.31 26.63
C LYS A 180 7.84 1.07 26.76
N ASP A 181 7.06 2.14 26.71
CA ASP A 181 5.62 2.15 26.99
C ASP A 181 4.78 2.41 25.73
N GLY A 182 5.35 2.17 24.54
CA GLY A 182 4.74 2.48 23.24
C GLY A 182 5.56 3.50 22.46
N PHE A 183 4.93 4.23 21.53
CA PHE A 183 5.62 5.24 20.73
C PHE A 183 5.81 6.56 21.48
N GLU A 184 6.97 7.18 21.31
CA GLU A 184 7.22 8.56 21.69
C GLU A 184 6.42 9.53 20.79
N GLN A 185 6.36 10.81 21.17
CA GLN A 185 5.63 11.84 20.42
C GLN A 185 6.11 11.91 18.97
N ALA A 186 5.18 11.72 18.03
CA ALA A 186 5.50 11.75 16.61
C ALA A 186 5.92 13.16 16.14
N VAL A 187 6.97 13.22 15.32
CA VAL A 187 7.52 14.44 14.72
C VAL A 187 7.54 14.31 13.19
N PRO A 188 7.30 15.39 12.42
CA PRO A 188 7.39 15.32 10.97
C PRO A 188 8.84 15.08 10.55
N LEU A 189 9.02 14.35 9.44
CA LEU A 189 10.32 14.28 8.76
C LEU A 189 10.71 15.66 8.20
N ASP A 190 12.00 15.82 7.92
CA ASP A 190 12.57 17.09 7.44
C ASP A 190 12.13 17.44 6.00
N SER A 191 12.59 18.61 5.54
CA SER A 191 12.21 19.18 4.25
C SER A 191 12.82 18.48 3.02
N ASN A 192 13.72 17.51 3.20
CA ASN A 192 14.17 16.67 2.08
C ASN A 192 13.11 15.62 1.72
N ILE A 193 12.21 15.34 2.68
CA ILE A 193 11.09 14.42 2.53
C ILE A 193 9.78 15.19 2.37
N ASN A 194 9.39 15.99 3.37
CA ASN A 194 8.11 16.71 3.39
C ASN A 194 8.22 18.07 2.70
N THR A 195 7.24 18.39 1.86
CA THR A 195 7.14 19.68 1.17
C THR A 195 5.93 20.46 1.68
N ALA A 196 5.57 21.55 1.00
CA ALA A 196 4.32 22.26 1.29
C ALA A 196 3.07 21.57 0.68
N LEU A 197 3.27 20.42 0.02
CA LEU A 197 2.26 19.71 -0.78
C LEU A 197 1.75 18.48 -0.03
N PHE A 198 1.48 17.39 -0.75
CA PHE A 198 1.00 16.13 -0.21
C PHE A 198 2.13 15.11 -0.26
N GLU A 199 2.52 14.57 0.88
CA GLU A 199 3.38 13.40 1.01
C GLU A 199 2.64 12.33 1.82
N PHE A 200 2.27 11.24 1.14
CA PHE A 200 1.33 10.24 1.63
C PHE A 200 1.80 8.82 1.31
N ASN A 201 1.26 7.82 2.02
CA ASN A 201 1.62 6.40 1.86
C ASN A 201 3.14 6.11 1.87
N ALA A 202 3.76 6.18 3.06
CA ALA A 202 5.20 6.03 3.22
C ALA A 202 5.64 4.64 3.72
N TYR A 203 6.42 3.92 2.93
CA TYR A 203 7.10 2.69 3.32
C TYR A 203 8.54 2.99 3.79
N ILE A 204 8.88 2.55 5.01
CA ILE A 204 10.25 2.58 5.52
C ILE A 204 10.91 1.20 5.36
N SER A 205 12.15 1.18 4.87
CA SER A 205 12.97 -0.04 4.89
C SER A 205 13.28 -0.50 6.32
N PRO A 206 13.55 -1.80 6.55
CA PRO A 206 13.85 -2.33 7.88
C PRO A 206 14.99 -1.59 8.61
N LYS A 207 16.02 -1.16 7.86
CA LYS A 207 17.20 -0.44 8.36
C LYS A 207 17.01 1.07 8.47
N GLU A 208 15.85 1.58 8.05
CA GLU A 208 15.55 3.01 7.96
C GLU A 208 16.52 3.81 7.09
N ASP A 209 17.12 3.20 6.08
CA ASP A 209 18.09 3.84 5.17
C ASP A 209 17.52 4.15 3.77
N LEU A 210 16.33 3.63 3.48
CA LEU A 210 15.49 3.93 2.32
C LEU A 210 14.05 4.19 2.79
N ILE A 211 13.43 5.24 2.23
CA ILE A 211 11.99 5.50 2.30
C ILE A 211 11.42 5.64 0.89
N VAL A 212 10.27 5.02 0.65
CA VAL A 212 9.50 5.17 -0.60
C VAL A 212 8.12 5.68 -0.24
N PHE A 213 7.63 6.70 -0.91
CA PHE A 213 6.38 7.36 -0.58
C PHE A 213 5.70 7.95 -1.82
N SER A 214 4.45 8.35 -1.69
CA SER A 214 3.68 8.98 -2.76
C SER A 214 3.63 10.49 -2.55
N SER A 215 3.65 11.28 -3.62
CA SER A 215 3.48 12.72 -3.53
C SER A 215 2.70 13.28 -4.72
N PHE A 216 1.93 14.35 -4.49
CA PHE A 216 1.10 14.98 -5.52
C PHE A 216 1.39 16.47 -5.65
N GLY A 217 1.53 16.94 -6.88
CA GLY A 217 1.67 18.36 -7.23
C GLY A 217 3.11 18.90 -7.22
N ARG A 218 4.12 18.03 -7.06
CA ARG A 218 5.53 18.41 -7.21
C ARG A 218 5.83 18.82 -8.66
N ALA A 219 6.92 19.55 -8.87
CA ALA A 219 7.24 20.09 -10.19
C ALA A 219 7.56 19.01 -11.24
N ASP A 220 8.01 17.84 -10.79
CA ASP A 220 8.33 16.64 -11.58
C ASP A 220 7.24 15.57 -11.50
N ASP A 221 6.06 15.89 -10.96
CA ASP A 221 4.88 15.01 -10.91
C ASP A 221 4.36 14.69 -12.33
N MET A 222 4.07 13.41 -12.58
CA MET A 222 3.61 12.87 -13.86
C MET A 222 2.08 12.82 -13.95
N GLY A 223 1.38 12.81 -12.80
CA GLY A 223 -0.06 13.05 -12.72
C GLY A 223 -0.77 12.18 -11.69
N GLY A 224 -1.81 12.71 -11.05
CA GLY A 224 -2.65 11.97 -10.09
C GLY A 224 -1.99 11.67 -8.74
N GLY A 225 -0.65 11.63 -8.69
CA GLY A 225 0.18 11.34 -7.53
C GLY A 225 1.20 10.28 -7.91
N ASP A 226 2.46 10.54 -7.61
CA ASP A 226 3.61 9.76 -8.07
C ASP A 226 4.38 9.15 -6.89
N LEU A 227 5.07 8.03 -7.14
CA LEU A 227 6.02 7.44 -6.21
C LEU A 227 7.38 8.16 -6.29
N TYR A 228 7.92 8.48 -5.11
CA TYR A 228 9.22 9.05 -4.85
C TYR A 228 9.99 8.17 -3.87
N TYR A 229 11.32 8.31 -3.88
CA TYR A 229 12.17 7.70 -2.86
C TYR A 229 13.21 8.67 -2.33
N SER A 230 13.68 8.41 -1.12
CA SER A 230 14.87 9.04 -0.56
C SER A 230 15.68 7.99 0.19
N ILE A 231 16.98 8.22 0.28
CA ILE A 231 17.91 7.38 1.03
C ILE A 231 18.71 8.23 2.00
N LYS A 232 19.22 7.61 3.06
CA LYS A 232 20.12 8.29 3.99
C LYS A 232 21.54 8.37 3.45
N ASP A 233 22.20 9.49 3.71
CA ASP A 233 23.65 9.66 3.53
C ASP A 233 24.44 8.88 4.59
N SER A 234 25.77 8.88 4.50
CA SER A 234 26.66 8.22 5.48
C SER A 234 26.60 8.83 6.89
N MET A 235 25.99 10.00 7.05
CA MET A 235 25.78 10.67 8.34
C MET A 235 24.39 10.38 8.92
N GLY A 236 23.54 9.66 8.18
CA GLY A 236 22.17 9.31 8.60
C GLY A 236 21.11 10.34 8.26
N ASN A 237 21.42 11.35 7.44
CA ASN A 237 20.44 12.36 7.01
C ASN A 237 19.73 11.89 5.74
N TRP A 238 18.42 12.10 5.64
CA TRP A 238 17.70 11.89 4.40
C TRP A 238 18.23 12.83 3.31
N MET A 239 18.53 12.28 2.14
CA MET A 239 18.86 13.07 0.95
C MET A 239 17.59 13.64 0.31
N PRO A 240 17.68 14.68 -0.54
CA PRO A 240 16.54 15.14 -1.33
C PRO A 240 15.87 13.97 -2.08
N SER A 241 14.54 13.85 -1.93
CA SER A 241 13.78 12.78 -2.59
C SER A 241 13.76 12.93 -4.11
N SER A 242 13.62 11.81 -4.81
CA SER A 242 13.61 11.71 -6.28
C SER A 242 12.37 10.98 -6.78
N ASN A 243 11.75 11.49 -7.85
CA ASN A 243 10.68 10.79 -8.57
C ASN A 243 11.19 9.46 -9.15
N MET A 244 10.39 8.39 -9.05
CA MET A 244 10.76 7.05 -9.53
C MET A 244 10.65 6.87 -11.06
N GLY A 245 10.15 7.90 -11.77
CA GLY A 245 10.13 8.01 -13.22
C GLY A 245 9.10 7.12 -13.91
N ALA A 246 8.96 7.29 -15.23
CA ALA A 246 7.93 6.66 -16.07
C ALA A 246 7.98 5.12 -16.16
N GLY A 247 9.05 4.50 -15.66
CA GLY A 247 9.12 3.03 -15.56
C GLY A 247 8.28 2.49 -14.40
N ILE A 248 8.00 3.34 -13.41
CA ILE A 248 7.21 3.03 -12.21
C ILE A 248 5.95 3.88 -12.19
N ASN A 249 6.05 5.19 -12.36
CA ASN A 249 4.91 6.11 -12.35
C ASN A 249 4.19 6.17 -13.70
N SER A 250 2.94 6.61 -13.67
CA SER A 250 2.01 6.76 -14.79
C SER A 250 1.42 8.17 -14.80
N GLU A 251 0.46 8.45 -15.70
CA GLU A 251 -0.30 9.72 -15.70
C GLU A 251 -1.49 9.70 -14.73
N LYS A 252 -1.60 8.65 -13.91
CA LYS A 252 -2.68 8.36 -12.95
C LYS A 252 -2.07 8.19 -11.57
N LEU A 253 -2.93 8.11 -10.54
CA LEU A 253 -2.48 7.91 -9.18
C LEU A 253 -1.70 6.59 -9.03
N ASP A 254 -0.45 6.69 -8.61
CA ASP A 254 0.48 5.62 -8.25
C ASP A 254 0.94 5.80 -6.81
N TYR A 255 0.68 4.79 -5.96
CA TYR A 255 0.78 4.98 -4.51
C TYR A 255 0.84 3.66 -3.73
N SER A 256 0.81 3.74 -2.40
CA SER A 256 0.85 2.58 -1.50
C SER A 256 2.03 1.62 -1.76
N PRO A 257 3.28 2.12 -1.70
CA PRO A 257 4.48 1.30 -1.92
C PRO A 257 4.64 0.24 -0.82
N PHE A 258 5.12 -0.94 -1.21
CA PHE A 258 5.53 -2.01 -0.30
C PHE A 258 6.69 -2.80 -0.90
N ILE A 259 7.74 -3.06 -0.11
CA ILE A 259 8.89 -3.86 -0.56
C ILE A 259 8.91 -5.20 0.17
N ASP A 260 8.85 -6.30 -0.59
CA ASP A 260 9.18 -7.65 -0.12
C ASP A 260 10.67 -7.91 -0.42
N TRP A 261 11.52 -7.59 0.55
CA TRP A 261 12.98 -7.75 0.45
C TRP A 261 13.40 -9.21 0.33
N GLU A 262 12.68 -10.13 0.94
CA GLU A 262 13.03 -11.55 0.95
C GLU A 262 12.83 -12.16 -0.45
N ARG A 263 11.78 -11.73 -1.16
CA ARG A 263 11.40 -12.28 -2.46
C ARG A 263 11.75 -11.36 -3.63
N GLY A 264 12.34 -10.20 -3.36
CA GLY A 264 12.88 -9.29 -4.37
C GLY A 264 11.80 -8.54 -5.17
N ASN A 265 10.63 -8.29 -4.58
CA ASN A 265 9.52 -7.61 -5.25
C ASN A 265 9.23 -6.25 -4.63
N PHE A 266 8.95 -5.27 -5.48
CA PHE A 266 8.31 -4.01 -5.15
C PHE A 266 6.86 -4.04 -5.60
N TYR A 267 5.96 -3.74 -4.69
CA TYR A 267 4.52 -3.64 -4.93
C TYR A 267 4.06 -2.20 -4.76
N PHE A 268 3.06 -1.83 -5.53
CA PHE A 268 2.40 -0.54 -5.42
C PHE A 268 0.99 -0.64 -6.00
N THR A 269 0.13 0.31 -5.66
CA THR A 269 -1.20 0.44 -6.25
C THR A 269 -1.16 1.47 -7.37
N SER A 270 -1.86 1.19 -8.48
CA SER A 270 -1.96 2.13 -9.60
C SER A 270 -3.38 2.17 -10.16
N GLU A 271 -3.81 3.35 -10.57
CA GLU A 271 -5.02 3.57 -11.39
C GLU A 271 -4.72 3.61 -12.91
N ARG A 272 -3.52 3.16 -13.33
CA ARG A 272 -3.15 3.12 -14.75
C ARG A 272 -4.11 2.27 -15.56
N VAL A 273 -4.31 2.67 -16.80
CA VAL A 273 -5.05 1.91 -17.80
C VAL A 273 -4.08 1.44 -18.87
N GLU A 274 -3.80 0.14 -18.92
CA GLU A 274 -2.87 -0.41 -19.91
C GLU A 274 -3.45 -0.42 -21.33
N GLN A 275 -4.76 -0.67 -21.45
CA GLN A 275 -5.45 -0.76 -22.74
C GLN A 275 -6.84 -0.13 -22.64
N LEU A 276 -6.99 1.06 -23.22
CA LEU A 276 -8.31 1.68 -23.40
C LEU A 276 -8.75 1.54 -24.86
N PRO A 277 -9.83 0.78 -25.15
CA PRO A 277 -10.35 0.68 -26.50
C PRO A 277 -10.80 2.05 -27.03
N ALA A 278 -10.40 2.36 -28.27
CA ALA A 278 -10.72 3.64 -28.91
C ALA A 278 -12.22 3.84 -29.18
N SER A 279 -12.99 2.76 -29.26
CA SER A 279 -14.45 2.79 -29.47
C SER A 279 -15.11 1.50 -29.00
N TRP A 280 -16.34 1.60 -28.52
CA TRP A 280 -17.21 0.47 -28.20
C TRP A 280 -18.30 0.35 -29.27
N LYS A 281 -18.54 -0.84 -29.80
CA LYS A 281 -19.61 -1.11 -30.76
C LYS A 281 -20.84 -1.69 -30.08
N GLU A 282 -20.65 -2.51 -29.05
CA GLU A 282 -21.73 -3.18 -28.34
C GLU A 282 -21.67 -2.89 -26.84
N VAL A 283 -22.83 -2.80 -26.18
CA VAL A 283 -22.89 -2.58 -24.72
C VAL A 283 -22.23 -3.74 -23.96
N ALA A 284 -22.23 -4.95 -24.53
CA ALA A 284 -21.53 -6.10 -23.96
C ALA A 284 -20.01 -5.90 -23.88
N GLU A 285 -19.41 -5.18 -24.83
CA GLU A 285 -17.96 -4.90 -24.84
C GLU A 285 -17.62 -3.93 -23.70
N LEU A 286 -18.41 -2.86 -23.55
CA LEU A 286 -18.23 -1.90 -22.45
C LEU A 286 -18.40 -2.58 -21.08
N ARG A 287 -19.40 -3.47 -20.94
CA ARG A 287 -19.59 -4.23 -19.69
C ARG A 287 -18.44 -5.18 -19.39
N ALA A 288 -17.92 -5.86 -20.41
CA ALA A 288 -16.77 -6.74 -20.23
C ALA A 288 -15.54 -5.96 -19.75
N TYR A 289 -15.28 -4.79 -20.37
CA TYR A 289 -14.19 -3.90 -19.95
C TYR A 289 -14.39 -3.33 -18.54
N ALA A 290 -15.61 -2.95 -18.18
CA ALA A 290 -15.87 -2.45 -16.83
C ALA A 290 -15.67 -3.54 -15.75
N ASN A 291 -15.88 -4.82 -16.10
CA ASN A 291 -15.84 -5.95 -15.17
C ASN A 291 -14.50 -6.71 -15.17
N GLN A 292 -13.46 -6.20 -15.82
CA GLN A 292 -12.09 -6.72 -15.72
C GLN A 292 -11.24 -5.87 -14.75
N TYR A 293 -10.10 -6.40 -14.34
CA TYR A 293 -9.02 -5.60 -13.76
C TYR A 293 -8.39 -4.66 -14.81
N GLY A 294 -7.61 -3.68 -14.37
CA GLY A 294 -6.97 -2.69 -15.25
C GLY A 294 -7.97 -1.76 -15.92
N ASN A 295 -9.15 -1.58 -15.31
CA ASN A 295 -10.24 -0.74 -15.81
C ASN A 295 -10.11 0.74 -15.35
N GLY A 296 -9.01 1.09 -14.66
CA GLY A 296 -8.73 2.42 -14.13
C GLY A 296 -9.17 2.63 -12.68
N PHE A 297 -9.76 1.62 -12.02
CA PHE A 297 -9.76 1.57 -10.55
C PHE A 297 -8.40 1.08 -10.05
N GLY A 298 -8.14 1.30 -8.76
CA GLY A 298 -6.89 0.84 -8.14
C GLY A 298 -6.77 -0.68 -8.26
N ASN A 299 -5.64 -1.13 -8.79
CA ASN A 299 -5.19 -2.51 -8.70
C ASN A 299 -3.75 -2.55 -8.19
N ILE A 300 -3.34 -3.69 -7.65
CA ILE A 300 -1.99 -3.87 -7.11
C ILE A 300 -1.07 -4.37 -8.23
N PHE A 301 0.03 -3.65 -8.44
CA PHE A 301 1.09 -3.99 -9.36
C PHE A 301 2.32 -4.51 -8.61
N ARG A 302 3.14 -5.29 -9.31
CA ARG A 302 4.47 -5.69 -8.85
C ARG A 302 5.53 -5.46 -9.93
N VAL A 303 6.77 -5.30 -9.48
CA VAL A 303 7.98 -5.23 -10.32
C VAL A 303 9.19 -5.70 -9.50
N SER A 304 10.21 -6.20 -10.16
CA SER A 304 11.48 -6.59 -9.54
C SER A 304 12.11 -5.41 -8.80
N LEU A 305 12.51 -5.63 -7.56
CA LEU A 305 13.23 -4.66 -6.74
C LEU A 305 14.56 -4.24 -7.39
N GLU A 306 15.23 -5.15 -8.12
CA GLU A 306 16.46 -4.85 -8.84
C GLU A 306 16.26 -3.75 -9.89
N LYS A 307 15.05 -3.61 -10.43
CA LYS A 307 14.73 -2.61 -11.45
C LYS A 307 14.65 -1.20 -10.91
N LEU A 308 14.44 -1.03 -9.60
CA LEU A 308 14.28 0.28 -8.99
C LEU A 308 15.58 1.10 -8.98
N GLU A 309 16.74 0.48 -9.24
CA GLU A 309 18.06 1.13 -9.33
C GLU A 309 18.30 2.11 -8.16
N LEU A 310 17.79 1.78 -6.97
CA LEU A 310 17.83 2.61 -5.76
C LEU A 310 19.27 2.75 -5.29
N THR A 311 19.96 3.75 -5.82
CA THR A 311 21.36 4.03 -5.54
C THR A 311 21.51 5.43 -4.98
N PRO A 312 22.49 5.67 -4.10
CA PRO A 312 22.90 7.03 -3.79
C PRO A 312 23.34 7.71 -5.07
N ARG A 313 22.55 8.70 -5.51
CA ARG A 313 23.04 9.65 -6.50
C ARG A 313 24.22 10.36 -5.84
N GLN A 314 25.43 10.01 -6.25
CA GLN A 314 26.60 10.83 -5.97
C GLN A 314 26.43 12.12 -6.78
N GLU A 315 26.33 13.25 -6.08
CA GLU A 315 26.47 14.58 -6.68
C GLU A 315 27.86 14.76 -7.31
#